data_AF-A0A938DCT6-F1
#
_entry.id   AF-A0A938DCT6-F1
#
_cell.length_a   1.000
_cell.length_b   1.000
_cell.length_c   1.000
_cell.angle_alpha   90.00
_cell.angle_beta   90.00
_cell.angle_gamma   90.00
#
_symmetry.space_group_name_H-M   'P 1'
#
loop_
_entity.id
_entity.type
_entity.pdbx_description
1 polymer ?
#
loop_
_entity_poly.entity_id
_entity_poly.type
_entity_poly.pdbx_seq_one_letter_code
_entity_poly.pdbx_strand_id
1 'polypeptide(L)'
;MTARRPTTSSSRRGAPRDKSARVRRDVRDATRDITRALTEGVARRTPAENRLIKSRPLRILAWASAGIVGLAVAAAFFVFPMRDYFDQHEAIAQRSAEFEALADANEQLQDEIDALQTPAGVVGAARSELGYVYPGERRVNLLQMPNLPTTLPATWPYSMVSNIMSVRIVETARPGGPLGGLQP
;
A
#
# COMPACT_ATOMS: atom_id res chain seq x y z
N MET A 1 2.50 -102.33 -38.24
CA MET A 1 2.86 -103.55 -37.49
C MET A 1 2.37 -103.36 -36.06
N THR A 2 1.27 -103.99 -35.63
CA THR A 2 1.22 -105.31 -34.94
C THR A 2 2.02 -105.25 -33.63
N ALA A 3 1.54 -105.60 -32.43
CA ALA A 3 0.25 -105.98 -31.88
C ALA A 3 0.37 -106.03 -30.34
N ARG A 4 -0.79 -106.02 -29.66
CA ARG A 4 -1.16 -106.81 -28.47
C ARG A 4 -0.24 -106.84 -27.22
N ARG A 5 -0.76 -106.20 -26.16
CA ARG A 5 -1.15 -106.77 -24.83
C ARG A 5 -0.75 -108.26 -24.60
N PRO A 6 -0.41 -108.72 -23.38
CA PRO A 6 -1.42 -108.82 -22.31
C PRO A 6 -0.95 -108.93 -20.82
N THR A 7 -1.92 -108.80 -19.89
CA THR A 7 -2.21 -109.61 -18.67
C THR A 7 -1.15 -109.83 -17.57
N THR A 8 -1.42 -110.03 -16.28
CA THR A 8 -2.61 -110.04 -15.40
C THR A 8 -2.11 -110.33 -13.98
N SER A 9 -2.77 -109.74 -12.98
CA SER A 9 -3.09 -110.23 -11.62
C SER A 9 -2.03 -110.90 -10.73
N SER A 10 -2.02 -110.41 -9.48
CA SER A 10 -2.35 -111.14 -8.23
C SER A 10 -1.27 -110.88 -7.18
N SER A 11 -1.47 -110.86 -5.86
CA SER A 11 -2.64 -110.89 -4.98
C SER A 11 -2.06 -110.94 -3.55
N ARG A 12 -2.54 -110.05 -2.68
CA ARG A 12 -2.88 -110.28 -1.25
C ARG A 12 -1.82 -110.25 -0.13
N ARG A 13 -2.29 -109.58 0.95
CA ARG A 13 -2.08 -109.81 2.40
C ARG A 13 -0.70 -109.44 2.96
N GLY A 14 -0.54 -108.65 4.03
CA GLY A 14 -1.48 -108.02 4.94
C GLY A 14 -0.87 -107.91 6.36
N ALA A 15 -0.39 -106.71 6.71
CA ALA A 15 -0.22 -106.06 8.04
C ALA A 15 0.64 -106.76 9.14
N PRO A 16 1.27 -105.99 10.07
CA PRO A 16 0.53 -105.25 11.10
C PRO A 16 1.02 -103.81 11.37
N ARG A 17 0.23 -103.11 12.19
CA ARG A 17 0.19 -101.67 12.47
C ARG A 17 1.25 -101.20 13.47
N ASP A 18 1.97 -100.12 13.13
CA ASP A 18 2.83 -99.34 14.04
C ASP A 18 2.15 -98.02 14.44
N LYS A 19 2.17 -97.71 15.75
CA LYS A 19 1.52 -96.56 16.40
C LYS A 19 2.41 -95.30 16.45
N SER A 20 3.63 -95.36 15.92
CA SER A 20 4.57 -94.24 15.83
C SER A 20 4.22 -93.19 14.75
N ALA A 21 3.31 -93.51 13.83
CA ALA A 21 2.94 -92.66 12.69
C ALA A 21 1.95 -91.52 13.02
N ARG A 22 1.42 -91.42 14.25
CA ARG A 22 0.43 -90.37 14.60
C ARG A 22 1.05 -89.07 15.06
N VAL A 23 2.21 -89.08 15.72
CA VAL A 23 2.83 -87.85 16.24
C VAL A 23 3.49 -87.02 15.13
N ARG A 24 3.92 -87.64 14.01
CA ARG A 24 4.51 -86.92 12.87
C ARG A 24 3.52 -86.31 11.89
N ARG A 25 2.20 -86.56 12.02
CA ARG A 25 1.18 -85.95 11.15
C ARG A 25 0.75 -84.57 11.64
N ASP A 26 0.59 -84.39 12.95
CA ASP A 26 0.10 -83.11 13.52
C ASP A 26 1.00 -81.91 13.20
N VAL A 27 2.33 -82.09 13.25
CA VAL A 27 3.27 -80.99 13.00
C VAL A 27 3.25 -80.53 11.53
N ARG A 28 2.93 -81.43 10.59
CA ARG A 28 2.94 -81.15 9.15
C ARG A 28 1.64 -80.52 8.65
N ASP A 29 0.53 -80.78 9.34
CA ASP A 29 -0.76 -80.15 9.03
C ASP A 29 -0.81 -78.74 9.64
N ALA A 30 -0.29 -78.54 10.86
CA ALA A 30 -0.18 -77.20 11.47
C ALA A 30 0.71 -76.22 10.67
N THR A 31 1.79 -76.70 10.03
CA THR A 31 2.65 -75.85 9.18
C THR A 31 2.01 -75.51 7.82
N ARG A 32 1.09 -76.33 7.32
CA ARG A 32 0.33 -76.05 6.09
C ARG A 32 -0.73 -74.98 6.28
N ASP A 33 -1.40 -74.95 7.43
CA ASP A 33 -2.43 -73.95 7.71
C ASP A 33 -1.84 -72.54 7.90
N ILE A 34 -0.64 -72.44 8.50
CA ILE A 34 0.05 -71.15 8.68
C ILE A 34 0.51 -70.57 7.33
N THR A 35 1.08 -71.41 6.46
CA THR A 35 1.52 -70.98 5.13
C THR A 35 0.33 -70.60 4.22
N ARG A 36 -0.82 -71.25 4.39
CA ARG A 36 -2.07 -70.88 3.72
C ARG A 36 -2.67 -69.57 4.26
N ALA A 37 -2.67 -69.36 5.57
CA ALA A 37 -3.18 -68.13 6.18
C ALA A 37 -2.34 -66.89 5.80
N LEU A 38 -1.03 -67.05 5.67
CA LEU A 38 -0.12 -65.98 5.22
C LEU A 38 -0.29 -65.63 3.74
N THR A 39 -0.65 -66.61 2.89
CA THR A 39 -0.88 -66.37 1.46
C THR A 39 -2.29 -65.86 1.16
N GLU A 40 -3.30 -66.25 1.94
CA GLU A 40 -4.67 -65.70 1.86
C GLU A 40 -4.79 -64.28 2.45
N GLY A 41 -3.86 -63.86 3.31
CA GLY A 41 -3.81 -62.51 3.88
C GLY A 41 -3.36 -61.41 2.91
N VAL A 42 -2.63 -61.76 1.84
CA VAL A 42 -2.10 -60.80 0.86
C VAL A 42 -3.14 -60.41 -0.21
N ALA A 43 -4.18 -61.24 -0.41
CA ALA A 43 -5.26 -60.97 -1.36
C ALA A 43 -6.48 -60.25 -0.73
N ARG A 44 -6.40 -59.89 0.56
CA ARG A 44 -7.47 -59.13 1.21
C ARG A 44 -7.19 -57.64 1.05
N ARG A 45 -7.63 -57.07 -0.09
CA ARG A 45 -7.87 -55.63 -0.18
C ARG A 45 -8.78 -55.27 0.99
N THR A 46 -8.28 -54.41 1.88
CA THR A 46 -9.10 -53.70 2.85
C THR A 46 -10.35 -53.19 2.14
N PRO A 47 -11.57 -53.60 2.54
CA PRO A 47 -12.74 -52.89 2.08
C PRO A 47 -12.64 -51.52 2.72
N ALA A 48 -12.20 -50.53 1.94
CA ALA A 48 -12.36 -49.14 2.30
C ALA A 48 -13.82 -48.97 2.69
N GLU A 49 -14.01 -48.68 3.96
CA GLU A 49 -15.23 -48.38 4.66
C GLU A 49 -15.97 -47.22 3.98
N ASN A 50 -16.63 -47.53 2.87
CA ASN A 50 -17.46 -46.60 2.13
C ASN A 50 -18.83 -46.53 2.81
N ARG A 51 -18.85 -45.95 4.02
CA ARG A 51 -20.10 -45.69 4.75
C ARG A 51 -20.16 -44.26 5.27
N LEU A 52 -19.81 -43.29 4.43
CA LEU A 52 -20.14 -41.88 4.59
C LEU A 52 -20.82 -41.33 3.31
N ILE A 53 -21.91 -41.95 2.88
CA ILE A 53 -22.72 -41.40 1.78
C ILE A 53 -24.15 -41.20 2.24
N LYS A 54 -24.34 -40.12 3.01
CA LYS A 54 -25.49 -39.22 2.86
C LYS A 54 -25.06 -37.80 3.24
N SER A 55 -24.04 -37.29 2.57
CA SER A 55 -23.34 -36.05 2.94
C SER A 55 -24.06 -34.78 2.45
N ARG A 56 -25.36 -34.66 2.76
CA ARG A 56 -26.06 -33.36 2.72
C ARG A 56 -25.34 -32.28 3.55
N PRO A 57 -24.81 -32.55 4.76
CA PRO A 57 -24.11 -31.50 5.52
C PRO A 57 -22.75 -31.10 4.94
N LEU A 58 -21.98 -32.00 4.30
CA LEU A 58 -20.73 -31.58 3.62
C LEU A 58 -21.01 -30.68 2.43
N ARG A 59 -22.11 -30.91 1.70
CA ARG A 59 -22.50 -30.02 0.60
C ARG A 59 -22.83 -28.62 1.12
N ILE A 60 -23.60 -28.52 2.20
CA ILE A 60 -23.92 -27.22 2.82
C ILE A 60 -22.64 -26.53 3.30
N LEU A 61 -21.72 -27.27 3.93
CA LEU A 61 -20.44 -26.71 4.37
C LEU A 61 -19.56 -26.27 3.20
N ALA A 62 -19.54 -27.03 2.11
CA ALA A 62 -18.81 -26.67 0.88
C ALA A 62 -19.41 -25.44 0.18
N TRP A 63 -20.74 -25.31 0.16
CA TRP A 63 -21.41 -24.11 -0.36
C TRP A 63 -21.19 -22.89 0.56
N ALA A 64 -21.17 -23.09 1.88
CA ALA A 64 -20.88 -22.03 2.83
C ALA A 64 -19.44 -21.54 2.71
N SER A 65 -18.46 -22.44 2.59
CA SER A 65 -17.06 -22.05 2.37
C SER A 65 -16.87 -21.37 1.01
N ALA A 66 -17.50 -21.87 -0.05
CA ALA A 66 -17.50 -21.22 -1.36
C ALA A 66 -18.14 -19.82 -1.30
N GLY A 67 -19.21 -19.62 -0.53
CA GLY A 67 -19.83 -18.32 -0.31
C GLY A 67 -18.92 -17.34 0.44
N ILE A 68 -18.21 -17.80 1.48
CA ILE A 68 -17.24 -16.97 2.22
C ILE A 68 -16.08 -16.56 1.31
N VAL A 69 -15.52 -17.49 0.54
CA VAL A 69 -14.44 -17.20 -0.43
C VAL A 69 -14.94 -16.24 -1.50
N GLY A 70 -16.14 -16.45 -2.05
CA GLY A 70 -16.74 -15.55 -3.03
C GLY A 70 -16.96 -14.14 -2.49
N LEU A 71 -17.43 -14.01 -1.24
CA LEU A 71 -17.59 -12.72 -0.58
C LEU A 71 -16.24 -12.03 -0.33
N ALA A 72 -15.22 -12.78 0.08
CA ALA A 72 -13.87 -12.23 0.27
C ALA A 72 -13.27 -11.74 -1.04
N VAL A 73 -13.47 -12.47 -2.14
CA VAL A 73 -13.05 -12.04 -3.49
C VAL A 73 -13.83 -10.79 -3.92
N ALA A 74 -15.15 -10.79 -3.80
CA ALA A 74 -15.97 -9.61 -4.13
C ALA A 74 -15.58 -8.37 -3.30
N ALA A 75 -15.34 -8.56 -2.00
CA ALA A 75 -14.86 -7.51 -1.11
C ALA A 75 -13.45 -7.03 -1.51
N ALA A 76 -12.53 -7.92 -1.87
CA ALA A 76 -11.20 -7.55 -2.36
C ALA A 76 -11.29 -6.72 -3.66
N PHE A 77 -12.13 -7.13 -4.60
CA PHE A 77 -12.38 -6.39 -5.84
C PHE A 77 -13.10 -5.06 -5.63
N PHE A 78 -13.69 -4.80 -4.46
CA PHE A 78 -14.39 -3.54 -4.18
C PHE A 78 -13.58 -2.61 -3.28
N VAL A 79 -12.96 -3.15 -2.23
CA VAL A 79 -12.18 -2.39 -1.23
C VAL A 79 -10.83 -1.94 -1.80
N PHE A 80 -10.18 -2.79 -2.61
CA PHE A 80 -8.85 -2.50 -3.17
C PHE A 80 -8.88 -1.35 -4.19
N PRO A 81 -9.74 -1.35 -5.24
CA PRO A 81 -9.78 -0.22 -6.18
C PRO A 81 -10.30 1.08 -5.55
N MET A 82 -11.13 1.00 -4.52
CA MET A 82 -11.60 2.21 -3.84
C MET A 82 -10.49 2.89 -3.04
N ARG A 83 -9.57 2.12 -2.43
CA ARG A 83 -8.37 2.68 -1.77
C ARG A 83 -7.40 3.28 -2.77
N ASP A 84 -7.11 2.54 -3.83
CA ASP A 84 -6.13 2.94 -4.85
C ASP A 84 -6.57 4.21 -5.60
N TYR A 85 -7.88 4.42 -5.79
CA TYR A 85 -8.43 5.63 -6.38
C TYR A 85 -8.18 6.90 -5.53
N PHE A 86 -8.15 6.78 -4.19
CA PHE A 86 -7.83 7.92 -3.32
C PHE A 86 -6.31 8.15 -3.22
N ASP A 87 -5.51 7.09 -3.13
CA ASP A 87 -4.05 7.20 -3.07
C ASP A 87 -3.45 7.75 -4.39
N GLN A 88 -4.05 7.41 -5.55
CA GLN A 88 -3.66 7.96 -6.85
C GLN A 88 -3.94 9.46 -6.95
N HIS A 89 -5.00 9.97 -6.33
CA HIS A 89 -5.34 11.40 -6.38
C HIS A 89 -4.36 12.25 -5.57
N GLU A 90 -3.92 11.78 -4.41
CA GLU A 90 -2.88 12.46 -3.63
C GLU A 90 -1.54 12.45 -4.37
N ALA A 91 -1.16 11.33 -4.99
CA ALA A 91 0.05 11.23 -5.79
C ALA A 91 0.00 12.17 -7.02
N ILE A 92 -1.15 12.28 -7.68
CA ILE A 92 -1.34 13.21 -8.81
C ILE A 92 -1.26 14.66 -8.33
N ALA A 93 -1.92 14.99 -7.21
CA ALA A 93 -1.93 16.34 -6.65
C ALA A 93 -0.53 16.80 -6.21
N GLN A 94 0.25 15.91 -5.59
CA GLN A 94 1.62 16.22 -5.19
C GLN A 94 2.50 16.46 -6.42
N ARG A 95 2.43 15.58 -7.43
CA ARG A 95 3.22 15.75 -8.66
C ARG A 95 2.82 17.00 -9.43
N SER A 96 1.53 17.34 -9.50
CA SER A 96 1.09 18.58 -10.16
C SER A 96 1.60 19.82 -9.44
N ALA A 97 1.61 19.83 -8.11
CA ALA A 97 2.16 20.94 -7.32
C ALA A 97 3.67 21.10 -7.53
N GLU A 98 4.42 19.99 -7.62
CA GLU A 98 5.84 20.01 -7.96
C GLU A 98 6.08 20.59 -9.38
N PHE A 99 5.24 20.22 -10.36
CA PHE A 99 5.33 20.76 -11.72
C PHE A 99 5.00 22.26 -11.79
N GLU A 100 3.98 22.71 -11.07
CA GLU A 100 3.58 24.11 -11.00
C GLU A 100 4.71 24.96 -10.40
N ALA A 101 5.29 24.52 -9.27
CA ALA A 101 6.42 25.21 -8.66
C ALA A 101 7.65 25.31 -9.59
N LEU A 102 7.91 24.26 -10.39
CA LEU A 102 9.00 24.29 -11.37
C LEU A 102 8.68 25.18 -12.57
N ALA A 103 7.42 25.25 -13.00
CA ALA A 103 6.98 26.14 -14.07
C ALA A 103 7.12 27.61 -13.64
N ASP A 104 6.65 27.96 -12.44
CA ASP A 104 6.77 29.31 -11.87
C ASP A 104 8.23 29.75 -11.72
N ALA A 105 9.10 28.83 -11.28
CA ALA A 105 10.54 29.11 -11.18
C ALA A 105 11.17 29.32 -12.56
N ASN A 106 10.78 28.54 -13.57
CA ASN A 106 11.27 28.73 -14.93
C ASN A 106 10.79 30.07 -15.53
N GLU A 107 9.54 30.46 -15.31
CA GLU A 107 9.02 31.76 -15.77
C GLU A 107 9.81 32.92 -15.16
N GLN A 108 10.02 32.90 -13.84
CA GLN A 108 10.85 33.90 -13.15
C GLN A 108 12.27 33.99 -13.72
N LEU A 109 12.91 32.85 -13.99
CA LEU A 109 14.25 32.83 -14.58
C LEU A 109 14.26 33.38 -16.02
N GLN A 110 13.21 33.14 -16.80
CA GLN A 110 13.10 33.72 -18.15
C GLN A 110 12.89 35.23 -18.09
N ASP A 111 12.07 35.74 -17.17
CA ASP A 111 11.89 37.17 -16.95
C ASP A 111 13.22 37.85 -16.56
N GLU A 112 14.01 37.21 -15.70
CA GLU A 112 15.35 37.69 -15.33
C GLU A 112 16.29 37.69 -16.54
N ILE A 113 16.30 36.62 -17.34
CA ILE A 113 17.10 36.54 -18.56
C ILE A 113 16.72 37.66 -19.54
N ASP A 114 15.42 37.85 -19.79
CA ASP A 114 14.92 38.86 -20.71
C ASP A 114 15.26 40.27 -20.20
N ALA A 115 15.14 40.52 -18.91
CA ALA A 115 15.58 41.77 -18.29
C ALA A 115 17.09 41.98 -18.51
N LEU A 116 17.92 40.97 -18.23
CA LEU A 116 19.38 41.00 -18.36
C LEU A 116 19.87 41.07 -19.82
N GLN A 117 19.07 40.65 -20.80
CA GLN A 117 19.42 40.82 -22.21
C GLN A 117 19.33 42.29 -22.66
N THR A 118 18.57 43.13 -21.94
CA THR A 118 18.50 44.55 -22.26
C THR A 118 19.73 45.31 -21.75
N PRO A 119 20.24 46.34 -22.47
CA PRO A 119 21.35 47.15 -21.99
C PRO A 119 21.07 47.81 -20.63
N ALA A 120 19.82 48.23 -20.39
CA ALA A 120 19.40 48.81 -19.13
C ALA A 120 19.44 47.80 -17.98
N GLY A 121 19.00 46.56 -18.22
CA GLY A 121 19.04 45.47 -17.25
C GLY A 121 20.46 45.09 -16.85
N VAL A 122 21.39 44.99 -17.80
CA VAL A 122 22.82 44.75 -17.50
C VAL A 122 23.39 45.85 -16.60
N VAL A 123 23.13 47.12 -16.90
CA VAL A 123 23.62 48.25 -16.09
C VAL A 123 22.96 48.25 -14.71
N GLY A 124 21.67 47.91 -14.63
CA GLY A 124 20.95 47.75 -13.38
C GLY A 124 21.58 46.67 -12.49
N ALA A 125 21.76 45.47 -13.02
CA ALA A 125 22.38 44.35 -12.34
C ALA A 125 23.84 44.64 -11.93
N ALA A 126 24.62 45.25 -12.82
CA ALA A 126 25.98 45.69 -12.49
C ALA A 126 26.00 46.72 -11.35
N ARG A 127 25.01 47.63 -11.30
CA ARG A 127 24.90 48.63 -10.23
C ARG A 127 24.46 48.02 -8.90
N SER A 128 23.52 47.08 -8.90
CA SER A 128 22.98 46.44 -7.70
C SER A 128 23.93 45.40 -7.11
N GLU A 129 24.46 44.51 -7.94
CA GLU A 129 25.27 43.36 -7.50
C GLU A 129 26.75 43.71 -7.37
N LEU A 130 27.33 44.35 -8.40
CA LEU A 130 28.77 44.56 -8.47
C LEU A 130 29.22 45.91 -7.92
N GLY A 131 28.27 46.76 -7.54
CA GLY A 131 28.63 48.09 -7.12
C GLY A 131 29.19 48.96 -8.27
N TYR A 132 28.90 48.63 -9.53
CA TYR A 132 29.44 49.34 -10.68
C TYR A 132 28.93 50.78 -10.79
N VAL A 133 29.78 51.69 -11.26
CA VAL A 133 29.53 53.12 -11.42
C VAL A 133 30.33 53.62 -12.61
N TYR A 134 29.77 54.49 -13.45
CA TYR A 134 30.50 55.02 -14.60
C TYR A 134 31.60 56.02 -14.17
N PRO A 135 32.63 56.23 -15.02
CA PRO A 135 33.61 57.29 -14.78
C PRO A 135 32.92 58.65 -14.61
N GLY A 136 33.15 59.29 -13.46
CA GLY A 136 32.55 60.59 -13.11
C GLY A 136 31.28 60.53 -12.26
N GLU A 137 30.66 59.36 -12.11
CA GLU A 137 29.57 59.14 -11.16
C GLU A 137 30.13 58.81 -9.76
N ARG A 138 29.38 59.11 -8.69
CA ARG A 138 29.75 58.81 -7.30
C ARG A 138 28.60 58.12 -6.57
N ARG A 139 28.87 57.03 -5.85
CA ARG A 139 27.87 56.39 -4.98
C ARG A 139 27.55 57.31 -3.81
N VAL A 140 26.26 57.54 -3.58
CA VAL A 140 25.75 58.22 -2.38
C VAL A 140 24.93 57.21 -1.61
N ASN A 141 25.36 56.88 -0.39
CA ASN A 141 24.55 56.07 0.51
C ASN A 141 23.51 56.98 1.15
N LEU A 142 22.26 56.78 0.78
CA LEU A 142 21.13 57.39 1.49
C LEU A 142 21.00 56.67 2.83
N LEU A 143 21.27 57.39 3.91
CA LEU A 143 20.85 56.93 5.23
C LEU A 143 19.33 56.94 5.27
N GLN A 144 18.74 55.95 5.93
CA GLN A 144 17.31 55.95 6.19
C GLN A 144 16.96 57.28 6.86
N MET A 145 16.04 58.03 6.25
CA MET A 145 15.60 59.31 6.79
C MET A 145 15.12 59.06 8.23
N PRO A 146 15.68 59.74 9.24
CA PRO A 146 15.21 59.55 10.60
C PRO A 146 13.73 59.90 10.67
N ASN A 147 12.96 59.14 11.45
CA ASN A 147 11.57 59.49 11.73
C ASN A 147 11.54 60.93 12.24
N LEU A 148 10.94 61.83 11.45
CA LEU A 148 10.74 63.18 11.93
C LEU A 148 9.86 63.12 13.18
N PRO A 149 10.15 63.93 14.21
CA PRO A 149 9.26 64.03 15.35
C PRO A 149 7.87 64.42 14.82
N THR A 150 6.89 63.54 15.05
CA THR A 150 5.48 63.80 14.74
C THR A 150 4.86 64.80 15.72
N THR A 151 5.62 65.15 16.77
CA THR A 151 5.24 66.14 17.76
C THR A 151 5.80 67.51 17.37
N LEU A 152 4.88 68.45 17.15
CA LEU A 152 5.21 69.85 16.97
C LEU A 152 5.64 70.45 18.33
N PRO A 153 6.65 71.34 18.38
CA PRO A 153 7.06 72.00 19.62
C PRO A 153 5.92 72.82 20.24
N ALA A 154 5.87 72.91 21.57
CA ALA A 154 4.94 73.78 22.30
C ALA A 154 5.40 75.25 22.33
N THR A 155 6.00 75.72 21.24
CA THR A 155 6.49 77.09 21.08
C THR A 155 5.74 77.79 19.95
N TRP A 156 5.74 79.12 19.96
CA TRP A 156 5.17 79.89 18.85
C TRP A 156 5.96 79.59 17.56
N PRO A 157 5.33 79.40 16.39
CA PRO A 157 3.89 79.47 16.07
C PRO A 157 3.13 78.12 16.16
N TYR A 158 3.81 77.05 16.55
CA TYR A 158 3.31 75.67 16.49
C TYR A 158 2.24 75.33 17.54
N SER A 159 2.17 76.09 18.63
CA SER A 159 1.13 75.94 19.66
C SER A 159 -0.29 76.17 19.15
N MET A 160 -0.49 77.02 18.13
CA MET A 160 -1.81 77.20 17.52
C MET A 160 -2.23 75.98 16.72
N VAL A 161 -1.31 75.45 15.92
CA VAL A 161 -1.55 74.26 15.10
C VAL A 161 -1.83 73.05 15.99
N SER A 162 -1.07 72.87 17.08
CA SER A 162 -1.31 71.78 18.04
C SER A 162 -2.70 71.88 18.65
N ASN A 163 -3.12 73.09 19.07
CA ASN A 163 -4.46 73.29 19.64
C ASN A 163 -5.58 73.00 18.64
N ILE A 164 -5.42 73.44 17.38
CA ILE A 164 -6.39 73.16 16.32
C ILE A 164 -6.48 71.65 16.05
N MET A 165 -5.34 70.95 15.96
CA MET A 165 -5.33 69.50 15.75
C MET A 165 -5.95 68.75 16.94
N SER A 166 -5.67 69.15 18.19
CA SER A 166 -6.29 68.55 19.36
C SER A 166 -7.81 68.68 19.35
N VAL A 167 -8.34 69.87 19.04
CA VAL A 167 -9.80 70.08 18.91
C VAL A 167 -10.39 69.22 17.78
N ARG A 168 -9.69 69.13 16.64
CA ARG A 168 -10.12 68.31 15.51
C ARG A 168 -10.19 66.82 15.85
N ILE A 169 -9.18 66.29 16.53
CA ILE A 169 -9.12 64.87 16.92
C ILE A 169 -10.28 64.53 17.87
N VAL A 170 -10.58 65.41 18.83
CA VAL A 170 -11.70 65.25 19.76
C VAL A 170 -13.04 65.26 19.02
N GLU A 171 -13.21 66.14 18.04
CA GLU A 171 -14.43 66.23 17.23
C GLU A 171 -14.63 64.98 16.35
N THR A 172 -13.56 64.45 15.75
CA THR A 172 -13.63 63.21 14.95
C THR A 172 -13.90 61.96 15.78
N ALA A 173 -13.45 61.94 17.04
CA ALA A 173 -13.69 60.83 17.96
C ALA A 173 -15.11 60.85 18.56
N ARG A 174 -15.86 61.93 18.37
CA ARG A 174 -17.23 62.06 18.85
C ARG A 174 -18.19 61.25 17.95
N PRO A 175 -18.90 60.24 18.47
CA PRO A 175 -19.92 59.55 17.70
C PRO A 175 -21.02 60.54 17.30
N GLY A 176 -21.25 60.70 15.99
CA GLY A 176 -22.24 61.61 15.42
C GLY A 176 -21.76 63.04 15.10
N GLY A 177 -20.45 63.32 15.14
CA GLY A 177 -19.90 64.62 14.71
C GLY A 177 -20.04 64.87 13.19
N PRO A 178 -19.99 66.13 12.73
CA PRO A 178 -20.24 66.52 11.33
C PRO A 178 -19.26 65.94 10.30
N LEU A 179 -18.16 65.30 10.74
CA LEU A 179 -17.18 64.60 9.91
C LEU A 179 -17.13 63.08 10.17
N GLY A 180 -17.92 62.56 11.11
CA GLY A 180 -17.96 61.14 11.47
C GLY A 180 -18.54 60.23 10.38
N GLY A 181 -19.07 60.79 9.31
CA GLY A 181 -19.59 60.06 8.13
C GLY A 181 -18.63 59.98 6.95
N LEU A 182 -17.37 60.43 7.07
CA LEU A 182 -16.37 60.42 5.99
C LEU A 182 -15.11 59.58 6.30
N GLN A 183 -15.24 58.55 7.14
CA GLN A 183 -14.26 57.46 7.15
C GLN A 183 -14.70 56.38 6.16
N PRO A 184 -13.80 55.82 5.32
CA PRO A 184 -14.11 54.67 4.45
C PRO A 184 -14.40 53.40 5.25
#